data_AF-A0A1I2IL25-F1
#
_entry.id   AF-A0A1I2IL25-F1
#
_cell.length_a   1.000
_cell.length_b   1.000
_cell.length_c   1.000
_cell.angle_alpha   90.00
_cell.angle_beta   90.00
_cell.angle_gamma   90.00
#
_symmetry.space_group_name_H-M   'P 1'
#
loop_
_entity.id
_entity.type
_entity.pdbx_description
1 polymer ?
#
loop_
_entity_poly.entity_id
_entity_poly.type
_entity_poly.pdbx_seq_one_letter_code
_entity_poly.pdbx_strand_id
1 'polypeptide(L)'
;MITEEVKNKMPVEDFKKIGLMNNDTLNLTKEDLKELSAGRKSGLLDLKNLEHEGIQIERLKAKISLQENKDGSLSVVLHPIYKNPQKHSLLNDKEMDSLITDKKANIVKSYLDEKGKSHKMLIEYDKDTKEFVSMNTNRILVPEKVNNEPLTPTQKTKYKDGEAITMPDGTMLQPSPTAKNGVRSNNTFLVLSILIDGGVSYLLVKAAQALLGIGKNEDQSAVQSAQLTNAFHKGYLDALKEMEAQKWNNRNSKLMNFPDDHHKLDLDELKLKGQNGHKQEARGYTRGGMSR
;
A
#
# COMPACT_ATOMS: atom_id res chain seq x y z
N MET A 1 -1.43 -1.54 -8.67
CA MET A 1 -1.08 -0.85 -9.93
C MET A 1 -1.96 0.38 -10.01
N ILE A 2 -1.47 1.52 -10.49
CA ILE A 2 -2.34 2.66 -10.85
C ILE A 2 -3.09 2.21 -12.10
N THR A 3 -4.42 2.19 -12.07
CA THR A 3 -5.23 1.82 -13.24
C THR A 3 -5.11 2.92 -14.30
N GLU A 4 -5.09 2.53 -15.58
CA GLU A 4 -5.02 3.49 -16.70
C GLU A 4 -6.21 4.48 -16.70
N GLU A 5 -7.34 4.11 -16.09
CA GLU A 5 -8.47 5.02 -15.82
C GLU A 5 -8.10 6.20 -14.92
N VAL A 6 -7.27 6.00 -13.88
CA VAL A 6 -6.91 7.07 -12.95
C VAL A 6 -5.93 8.05 -13.60
N LYS A 7 -5.05 7.58 -14.49
CA LYS A 7 -4.19 8.46 -15.30
C LYS A 7 -5.00 9.36 -16.24
N ASN A 8 -6.01 8.81 -16.91
CA ASN A 8 -6.82 9.55 -17.87
C ASN A 8 -7.75 10.59 -17.22
N LYS A 9 -7.99 10.48 -15.91
CA LYS A 9 -8.79 11.44 -15.13
C LYS A 9 -7.97 12.50 -14.40
N MET A 10 -6.64 12.50 -14.54
CA MET A 10 -5.78 13.46 -13.84
C MET A 10 -6.12 14.90 -14.25
N PRO A 11 -6.22 15.85 -13.29
CA PRO A 11 -6.60 17.22 -13.56
C PRO A 11 -5.40 18.04 -14.09
N VAL A 12 -5.00 17.76 -15.33
CA VAL A 12 -3.84 18.37 -16.01
C VAL A 12 -3.89 19.90 -15.94
N GLU A 13 -5.05 20.50 -16.20
CA GLU A 13 -5.21 21.95 -16.17
C GLU A 13 -5.03 22.54 -14.77
N ASP A 14 -5.49 21.85 -13.72
CA ASP A 14 -5.25 22.29 -12.35
C ASP A 14 -3.76 22.18 -11.99
N PHE A 15 -3.07 21.12 -12.41
CA PHE A 15 -1.63 20.98 -12.19
C PHE A 15 -0.82 22.10 -12.84
N LYS A 16 -1.22 22.57 -14.03
CA LYS A 16 -0.61 23.75 -14.67
C LYS A 16 -0.82 25.00 -13.83
N LYS A 17 -2.06 25.28 -13.39
CA LYS A 17 -2.41 26.49 -12.60
C LYS A 17 -1.63 26.62 -11.29
N ILE A 18 -1.21 25.48 -10.71
CA ILE A 18 -0.46 25.46 -9.44
C ILE A 18 1.04 25.21 -9.65
N GLY A 19 1.54 25.29 -10.89
CA GLY A 19 2.96 25.18 -11.22
C GLY A 19 3.55 23.77 -11.04
N LEU A 20 2.70 22.74 -11.00
CA LEU A 20 3.13 21.35 -10.96
C LEU A 20 3.31 20.74 -12.34
N MET A 21 2.93 21.41 -13.42
CA MET A 21 3.15 20.92 -14.78
C MET A 21 3.63 22.03 -15.71
N ASN A 22 4.81 21.85 -16.29
CA ASN A 22 5.43 22.78 -17.24
C ASN A 22 5.89 22.00 -18.48
N ASN A 23 5.59 22.49 -19.70
CA ASN A 23 5.97 21.86 -20.97
C ASN A 23 5.68 20.34 -20.99
N ASP A 24 4.45 19.97 -20.61
CA ASP A 24 3.97 18.59 -20.49
C ASP A 24 4.74 17.70 -19.50
N THR A 25 5.61 18.28 -18.68
CA THR A 25 6.36 17.58 -17.64
C THR A 25 5.71 17.81 -16.29
N LEU A 26 5.24 16.74 -15.65
CA LEU A 26 4.65 16.76 -14.32
C LEU A 26 5.75 16.72 -13.26
N ASN A 27 5.81 17.75 -12.43
CA ASN A 27 6.75 17.92 -11.32
C ASN A 27 6.20 17.27 -10.03
N LEU A 28 5.91 15.97 -10.11
CA LEU A 28 5.52 15.15 -8.98
C LEU A 28 6.37 13.89 -8.95
N THR A 29 6.70 13.43 -7.75
CA THR A 29 7.37 12.14 -7.58
C THR A 29 6.41 11.00 -7.93
N LYS A 30 6.97 9.83 -8.28
CA LYS A 30 6.15 8.63 -8.52
C LYS A 30 5.36 8.24 -7.27
N GLU A 31 5.96 8.46 -6.10
CA GLU A 31 5.36 8.25 -4.80
C GLU A 31 4.16 9.17 -4.61
N ASP A 32 4.29 10.48 -4.84
CA ASP A 32 3.17 11.43 -4.70
C ASP A 32 2.01 11.08 -5.65
N LEU A 33 2.31 10.72 -6.90
CA LEU A 33 1.28 10.29 -7.86
C LEU A 33 0.53 9.05 -7.40
N LYS A 34 1.23 8.09 -6.82
CA LYS A 34 0.62 6.88 -6.25
C LYS A 34 -0.29 7.24 -5.08
N GLU A 35 0.11 8.17 -4.22
CA GLU A 35 -0.73 8.61 -3.09
C GLU A 35 -1.99 9.33 -3.56
N LEU A 36 -1.86 10.27 -4.50
CA LEU A 36 -2.98 11.00 -5.08
C LEU A 36 -3.97 10.06 -5.77
N SER A 37 -3.46 9.12 -6.56
CA SER A 37 -4.27 8.10 -7.24
C SER A 37 -5.06 7.22 -6.28
N ALA A 38 -4.61 7.11 -5.03
CA ALA A 38 -5.26 6.34 -3.99
C ALA A 38 -6.12 7.21 -3.05
N GLY A 39 -6.39 8.46 -3.43
CA GLY A 39 -7.22 9.40 -2.68
C GLY A 39 -6.56 9.99 -1.44
N ARG A 40 -5.22 9.93 -1.34
CA ARG A 40 -4.44 10.48 -0.22
C ARG A 40 -3.79 11.80 -0.60
N LYS A 41 -3.22 12.51 0.39
CA LYS A 41 -2.44 13.74 0.16
C LYS A 41 -1.04 13.41 -0.35
N SER A 42 -0.46 14.29 -1.14
CA SER A 42 0.95 14.27 -1.50
C SER A 42 1.86 14.54 -0.28
N GLY A 43 3.18 14.39 -0.46
CA GLY A 43 4.16 15.05 0.37
C GLY A 43 4.05 16.58 0.30
N LEU A 44 4.84 17.28 1.14
CA LEU A 44 4.92 18.74 1.10
C LEU A 44 5.59 19.19 -0.20
N LEU A 45 4.88 19.98 -0.99
CA LEU A 45 5.33 20.52 -2.27
C LEU A 45 5.68 22.00 -2.13
N ASP A 46 6.62 22.43 -2.97
CA ASP A 46 6.98 23.84 -3.13
C ASP A 46 6.39 24.33 -4.45
N LEU A 47 5.13 24.79 -4.39
CA LEU A 47 4.37 25.28 -5.53
C LEU A 47 4.88 26.68 -5.91
N LYS A 48 5.00 26.95 -7.21
CA LYS A 48 5.55 28.21 -7.73
C LYS A 48 4.66 28.78 -8.82
N ASN A 49 4.64 30.09 -8.93
CA ASN A 49 3.89 30.83 -9.96
C ASN A 49 2.42 30.38 -10.03
N LEU A 50 1.76 30.28 -8.87
CA LEU A 50 0.36 29.89 -8.84
C LEU A 50 -0.46 31.07 -9.36
N GLU A 51 -1.39 30.78 -10.25
CA GLU A 51 -2.27 31.78 -10.86
C GLU A 51 -3.72 31.32 -10.75
N HIS A 52 -4.54 32.14 -10.08
CA HIS A 52 -5.97 31.89 -9.98
C HIS A 52 -6.74 33.20 -9.87
N GLU A 53 -7.72 33.40 -10.76
CA GLU A 53 -8.63 34.56 -10.72
C GLU A 53 -7.92 35.93 -10.64
N GLY A 54 -6.77 36.08 -11.33
CA GLY A 54 -5.98 37.31 -11.35
C GLY A 54 -5.08 37.51 -10.11
N ILE A 55 -5.08 36.59 -9.16
CA ILE A 55 -4.15 36.56 -8.03
C ILE A 55 -2.93 35.72 -8.45
N GLN A 56 -1.75 36.33 -8.40
CA GLN A 56 -0.48 35.63 -8.58
C GLN A 56 0.19 35.40 -7.22
N ILE A 57 0.51 34.14 -6.94
CA ILE A 57 1.27 33.74 -5.77
C ILE A 57 2.61 33.18 -6.26
N GLU A 58 3.70 33.90 -6.00
CA GLU A 58 5.03 33.49 -6.44
C GLU A 58 5.40 32.10 -5.91
N ARG A 59 5.08 31.83 -4.64
CA ARG A 59 5.44 30.59 -3.97
C ARG A 59 4.49 30.21 -2.85
N LEU A 60 4.15 28.93 -2.77
CA LEU A 60 3.33 28.37 -1.69
C LEU A 60 3.83 26.98 -1.32
N LYS A 61 4.10 26.74 -0.03
CA LYS A 61 4.30 25.39 0.48
C LYS A 61 2.96 24.78 0.86
N ALA A 62 2.60 23.68 0.22
CA ALA A 62 1.34 22.99 0.44
C ALA A 62 1.45 21.49 0.17
N LYS A 63 0.61 20.70 0.82
CA LYS A 63 0.26 19.35 0.31
C LYS A 63 -0.90 19.51 -0.68
N ILE A 64 -1.11 18.54 -1.55
CA ILE A 64 -2.27 18.51 -2.44
C ILE A 64 -3.06 17.20 -2.30
N SER A 65 -4.35 17.21 -2.62
CA SER A 65 -5.16 16.00 -2.78
C SER A 65 -6.04 16.12 -4.03
N LEU A 66 -6.58 14.99 -4.48
CA LEU A 66 -7.57 14.95 -5.55
C LEU A 66 -8.97 14.80 -4.97
N GLN A 67 -9.91 15.60 -5.47
CA GLN A 67 -11.33 15.52 -5.13
C GLN A 67 -12.12 15.15 -6.38
N GLU A 68 -13.01 14.17 -6.27
CA GLU A 68 -13.95 13.84 -7.34
C GLU A 68 -15.15 14.77 -7.31
N ASN A 69 -15.44 15.36 -8.47
CA ASN A 69 -16.56 16.26 -8.72
C ASN A 69 -17.84 15.47 -9.04
N LYS A 70 -18.99 16.17 -9.06
CA LYS A 70 -20.30 15.56 -9.34
C LYS A 70 -20.39 14.90 -10.71
N ASP A 71 -19.59 15.35 -11.68
CA ASP A 71 -19.49 14.82 -13.04
C ASP A 71 -18.46 13.68 -13.18
N GLY A 72 -17.81 13.29 -12.09
CA GLY A 72 -16.77 12.26 -12.07
C GLY A 72 -15.38 12.73 -12.54
N SER A 73 -15.22 14.02 -12.83
CA SER A 73 -13.90 14.65 -13.04
C SER A 73 -13.16 14.81 -11.71
N LEU A 74 -11.84 14.98 -11.77
CA LEU A 74 -11.02 15.27 -10.59
C LEU A 74 -10.65 16.76 -10.56
N SER A 75 -10.49 17.31 -9.36
CA SER A 75 -9.91 18.64 -9.13
C SER A 75 -8.83 18.58 -8.07
N VAL A 76 -7.86 19.50 -8.15
CA VAL A 76 -6.81 19.62 -7.14
C VAL A 76 -7.28 20.48 -5.97
N VAL A 77 -7.11 19.96 -4.76
CA VAL A 77 -7.33 20.69 -3.51
C VAL A 77 -5.98 21.01 -2.87
N LEU A 78 -5.75 22.28 -2.57
CA LEU A 78 -4.54 22.76 -1.90
C LEU A 78 -4.70 22.70 -0.37
N HIS A 79 -3.66 22.20 0.30
CA HIS A 79 -3.56 22.12 1.76
C HIS A 79 -2.32 22.93 2.21
N PRO A 80 -2.44 24.26 2.35
CA PRO A 80 -1.32 25.11 2.70
C PRO A 80 -0.84 24.89 4.14
N ILE A 81 0.37 25.32 4.45
CA ILE A 81 0.86 25.37 5.84
C ILE A 81 0.19 26.54 6.56
N TYR A 82 -0.79 26.26 7.42
CA TYR A 82 -1.47 27.30 8.20
C TYR A 82 -0.61 27.80 9.36
N LYS A 83 -0.77 29.09 9.71
CA LYS A 83 -0.12 29.67 10.89
C LYS A 83 -0.65 29.06 12.19
N ASN A 84 -1.97 28.89 12.27
CA ASN A 84 -2.69 28.33 13.41
C ASN A 84 -3.49 27.10 13.00
N PRO A 85 -3.72 26.12 13.91
CA PRO A 85 -4.61 25.00 13.66
C PRO A 85 -5.98 25.45 13.17
N GLN A 86 -6.43 24.91 12.04
CA GLN A 86 -7.79 25.15 11.55
C GLN A 86 -8.79 24.32 12.34
N LYS A 87 -9.94 24.87 12.75
CA LYS A 87 -10.94 24.10 13.51
C LYS A 87 -11.61 23.03 12.63
N HIS A 88 -11.95 21.89 13.22
CA HIS A 88 -12.73 20.85 12.54
C HIS A 88 -14.17 20.83 13.07
N SER A 89 -15.17 20.89 12.17
CA SER A 89 -16.59 21.02 12.54
C SER A 89 -17.13 19.89 13.42
N LEU A 90 -16.59 18.67 13.28
CA LEU A 90 -16.99 17.51 14.08
C LEU A 90 -16.27 17.37 15.44
N LEU A 91 -15.24 18.19 15.70
CA LEU A 91 -14.44 18.10 16.93
C LEU A 91 -14.73 19.28 17.84
N ASN A 92 -14.81 19.02 19.14
CA ASN A 92 -14.76 20.08 20.14
C ASN A 92 -13.31 20.48 20.47
N ASP A 93 -13.13 21.59 21.18
CA ASP A 93 -11.80 22.13 21.49
C ASP A 93 -10.93 21.12 22.27
N LYS A 94 -11.49 20.36 23.23
CA LYS A 94 -10.73 19.33 23.98
C LYS A 94 -10.27 18.17 23.09
N GLU A 95 -11.13 17.75 22.16
CA GLU A 95 -10.81 16.71 21.18
C GLU A 95 -9.68 17.19 20.25
N MET A 96 -9.80 18.41 19.72
CA MET A 96 -8.77 19.05 18.90
C MET A 96 -7.44 19.15 19.65
N ASP A 97 -7.45 19.66 20.88
CA ASP A 97 -6.27 19.76 21.73
C ASP A 97 -5.61 18.39 21.96
N SER A 98 -6.41 17.34 22.15
CA SER A 98 -5.88 15.98 22.36
C SER A 98 -5.15 15.42 21.14
N LEU A 99 -5.56 15.80 19.92
CA LEU A 99 -4.89 15.43 18.68
C LEU A 99 -3.66 16.31 18.44
N ILE A 100 -3.77 17.62 18.67
CA ILE A 100 -2.65 18.58 18.52
C ILE A 100 -1.49 18.23 19.45
N THR A 101 -1.81 17.84 20.69
CA THR A 101 -0.82 17.50 21.74
C THR A 101 -0.39 16.04 21.74
N ASP A 102 -0.76 15.26 20.72
CA ASP A 102 -0.44 13.83 20.60
C ASP A 102 -0.92 12.97 21.79
N LYS A 103 -1.92 13.42 22.55
CA LYS A 103 -2.57 12.58 23.57
C LYS A 103 -3.41 11.48 22.93
N LYS A 104 -3.92 11.73 21.72
CA LYS A 104 -4.62 10.76 20.88
C LYS A 104 -4.05 10.83 19.47
N ALA A 105 -3.89 9.66 18.85
CA ALA A 105 -3.41 9.58 17.47
C ALA A 105 -4.49 9.95 16.45
N ASN A 106 -5.74 9.62 16.74
CA ASN A 106 -6.91 9.92 15.94
C ASN A 106 -8.18 9.91 16.82
N ILE A 107 -9.28 10.41 16.26
CA ILE A 107 -10.62 10.35 16.87
C ILE A 107 -11.61 9.93 15.79
N VAL A 108 -12.52 9.00 16.10
CA VAL A 108 -13.65 8.66 15.22
C VAL A 108 -14.91 9.40 15.64
N LYS A 109 -15.57 10.06 14.69
CA LYS A 109 -16.85 10.75 14.89
C LYS A 109 -17.90 10.21 13.92
N SER A 110 -19.13 10.06 14.40
CA SER A 110 -20.28 9.77 13.55
C SER A 110 -20.95 11.05 13.08
N TYR A 111 -21.47 11.07 11.85
CA TYR A 111 -22.30 12.14 11.32
C TYR A 111 -23.38 11.58 10.41
N LEU A 112 -24.48 12.32 10.24
CA LEU A 112 -25.53 12.01 9.27
C LEU A 112 -25.30 12.82 8.00
N ASP A 113 -25.42 12.19 6.84
CA ASP A 113 -25.48 12.93 5.57
C ASP A 113 -26.86 13.56 5.34
N GLU A 114 -26.99 14.32 4.25
CA GLU A 114 -28.24 15.00 3.86
C GLU A 114 -29.43 14.03 3.67
N LYS A 115 -29.16 12.74 3.47
CA LYS A 115 -30.16 11.67 3.30
C LYS A 115 -30.45 10.93 4.61
N GLY A 116 -29.88 11.38 5.73
CA GLY A 116 -30.04 10.75 7.04
C GLY A 116 -29.24 9.46 7.22
N LYS A 117 -28.31 9.13 6.31
CA LYS A 117 -27.46 7.95 6.46
C LYS A 117 -26.29 8.26 7.41
N SER A 118 -26.05 7.36 8.35
CA SER A 118 -24.94 7.47 9.30
C SER A 118 -23.61 7.05 8.68
N HIS A 119 -22.60 7.88 8.89
CA HIS A 119 -21.22 7.67 8.45
C HIS A 119 -20.28 7.89 9.63
N LYS A 120 -19.14 7.19 9.61
CA LYS A 120 -18.04 7.38 10.58
C LYS A 120 -16.84 8.01 9.87
N MET A 121 -16.26 9.03 10.50
CA MET A 121 -15.05 9.71 10.05
C MET A 121 -13.92 9.49 11.04
N LEU A 122 -12.80 8.98 10.57
CA LEU A 122 -11.52 8.99 11.27
C LEU A 122 -10.87 10.35 11.06
N ILE A 123 -10.58 11.07 12.13
CA ILE A 123 -10.04 12.45 12.11
C ILE A 123 -8.69 12.48 12.80
N GLU A 124 -7.75 13.21 12.22
CA GLU A 124 -6.35 13.18 12.63
C GLU A 124 -5.60 14.52 12.48
N TYR A 125 -4.61 14.71 13.35
CA TYR A 125 -3.65 15.81 13.44
C TYR A 125 -2.59 15.91 12.31
N ASP A 126 -2.77 16.64 11.20
CA ASP A 126 -1.64 16.88 10.26
C ASP A 126 -0.78 18.05 10.75
N LYS A 127 0.36 17.73 11.37
CA LYS A 127 1.29 18.72 11.92
C LYS A 127 2.00 19.56 10.87
N ASP A 128 2.15 19.05 9.64
CA ASP A 128 2.85 19.78 8.59
C ASP A 128 1.99 20.93 8.09
N THR A 129 0.68 20.69 7.90
CA THR A 129 -0.26 21.70 7.40
C THR A 129 -1.02 22.42 8.52
N LYS A 130 -0.98 21.89 9.75
CA LYS A 130 -1.81 22.31 10.89
C LYS A 130 -3.31 22.19 10.61
N GLU A 131 -3.70 21.11 9.94
CA GLU A 131 -5.09 20.79 9.63
C GLU A 131 -5.53 19.51 10.31
N PHE A 132 -6.84 19.40 10.55
CA PHE A 132 -7.45 18.12 10.86
C PHE A 132 -7.86 17.42 9.57
N VAL A 133 -7.22 16.30 9.27
CA VAL A 133 -7.50 15.50 8.09
C VAL A 133 -8.50 14.42 8.46
N SER A 134 -9.51 14.21 7.61
CA SER A 134 -10.59 13.28 7.88
C SER A 134 -10.76 12.27 6.74
N MET A 135 -11.10 11.03 7.09
CA MET A 135 -11.35 9.95 6.13
C MET A 135 -12.56 9.12 6.59
N ASN A 136 -13.46 8.81 5.65
CA ASN A 136 -14.58 7.91 5.93
C ASN A 136 -14.05 6.50 6.25
N THR A 137 -14.48 5.91 7.36
CA THR A 137 -13.95 4.61 7.79
C THR A 137 -14.27 3.47 6.82
N ASN A 138 -15.29 3.62 5.97
CA ASN A 138 -15.58 2.66 4.91
C ASN A 138 -14.55 2.66 3.78
N ARG A 139 -13.72 3.71 3.68
CA ARG A 139 -12.61 3.79 2.73
C ARG A 139 -11.29 3.24 3.30
N ILE A 140 -11.27 2.84 4.57
CA ILE A 140 -10.09 2.22 5.18
C ILE A 140 -9.90 0.83 4.55
N LEU A 141 -8.75 0.64 3.91
CA LEU A 141 -8.31 -0.66 3.45
C LEU A 141 -7.83 -1.47 4.66
N VAL A 142 -8.57 -2.53 4.98
CA VAL A 142 -8.25 -3.43 6.09
C VAL A 142 -7.35 -4.56 5.56
N PRO A 143 -6.14 -4.76 6.11
CA PRO A 143 -5.30 -5.88 5.72
C PRO A 143 -5.94 -7.23 6.09
N GLU A 144 -5.74 -8.22 5.23
CA GLU A 144 -6.01 -9.62 5.52
C GLU A 144 -4.91 -10.23 6.41
N LYS A 145 -3.65 -9.86 6.12
CA LYS A 145 -2.46 -10.27 6.87
C LYS A 145 -1.49 -9.11 7.06
N VAL A 146 -0.71 -9.16 8.13
CA VAL A 146 0.46 -8.31 8.39
C VAL A 146 1.64 -9.23 8.67
N ASN A 147 2.74 -9.07 7.94
CA ASN A 147 3.93 -9.94 8.05
C ASN A 147 3.59 -11.44 7.95
N ASN A 148 2.65 -11.77 7.06
CA ASN A 148 2.07 -13.10 6.86
C ASN A 148 1.23 -13.67 8.03
N GLU A 149 0.98 -12.89 9.09
CA GLU A 149 0.07 -13.26 10.16
C GLU A 149 -1.34 -12.73 9.88
N PRO A 150 -2.39 -13.57 9.91
CA PRO A 150 -3.75 -13.14 9.60
C PRO A 150 -4.34 -12.27 10.70
N LEU A 151 -5.10 -11.25 10.31
CA LEU A 151 -5.89 -10.48 11.26
C LEU A 151 -7.12 -11.29 11.68
N THR A 152 -7.36 -11.36 12.99
CA THR A 152 -8.61 -11.88 13.55
C THR A 152 -9.80 -10.98 13.20
N PRO A 153 -11.05 -11.49 13.20
CA PRO A 153 -12.24 -10.66 12.97
C PRO A 153 -12.30 -9.44 13.89
N THR A 154 -11.94 -9.61 15.16
CA THR A 154 -11.90 -8.52 16.15
C THR A 154 -10.85 -7.47 15.79
N GLN A 155 -9.64 -7.88 15.38
CA GLN A 155 -8.61 -6.93 14.92
C GLN A 155 -9.06 -6.18 13.67
N LYS A 156 -9.71 -6.86 12.71
CA LYS A 156 -10.25 -6.20 11.50
C LYS A 156 -11.26 -5.12 11.85
N THR A 157 -12.19 -5.41 12.76
CA THR A 157 -13.18 -4.43 13.23
C THR A 157 -12.53 -3.25 13.94
N LYS A 158 -11.63 -3.51 14.89
CA LYS A 158 -10.88 -2.46 15.61
C LYS A 158 -10.12 -1.55 14.66
N TYR A 159 -9.37 -2.15 13.73
CA TYR A 159 -8.62 -1.42 12.73
C TYR A 159 -9.54 -0.58 11.83
N LYS A 160 -10.67 -1.13 11.39
CA LYS A 160 -11.67 -0.37 10.61
C LYS A 160 -12.29 0.78 11.41
N ASP A 161 -12.43 0.62 12.73
CA ASP A 161 -12.91 1.65 13.66
C ASP A 161 -11.80 2.62 14.12
N GLY A 162 -10.64 2.63 13.46
CA GLY A 162 -9.58 3.60 13.72
C GLY A 162 -8.62 3.23 14.85
N GLU A 163 -8.85 2.11 15.53
CA GLU A 163 -8.04 1.68 16.66
C GLU A 163 -6.72 1.06 16.22
N ALA A 164 -5.72 1.13 17.11
CA ALA A 164 -4.50 0.38 16.95
C ALA A 164 -4.74 -1.10 17.26
N ILE A 165 -4.12 -1.97 16.46
CA ILE A 165 -4.09 -3.41 16.70
C ILE A 165 -2.64 -3.87 16.91
N THR A 166 -2.47 -4.96 17.65
CA THR A 166 -1.18 -5.59 17.92
C THR A 166 -1.19 -7.00 17.34
N MET A 167 -0.14 -7.33 16.59
CA MET A 167 0.13 -8.65 16.04
C MET A 167 0.94 -9.51 17.02
N PRO A 168 0.88 -10.85 16.92
CA PRO A 168 1.70 -11.77 17.72
C PRO A 168 3.20 -11.44 17.77
N ASP A 169 3.78 -10.96 16.67
CA ASP A 169 5.19 -10.53 16.58
C ASP A 169 5.50 -9.20 17.29
N GLY A 170 4.51 -8.57 17.93
CA GLY A 170 4.64 -7.26 18.58
C GLY A 170 4.49 -6.07 17.63
N THR A 171 4.29 -6.31 16.34
CA THR A 171 3.96 -5.26 15.37
C THR A 171 2.62 -4.64 15.76
N MET A 172 2.61 -3.33 15.94
CA MET A 172 1.41 -2.54 16.13
C MET A 172 1.14 -1.74 14.87
N LEU A 173 -0.13 -1.64 14.48
CA LEU A 173 -0.56 -0.85 13.34
C LEU A 173 -1.89 -0.16 13.59
N GLN A 174 -2.05 1.03 13.01
CA GLN A 174 -3.25 1.85 13.10
C GLN A 174 -3.50 2.54 11.75
N PRO A 175 -4.76 2.64 11.27
CA PRO A 175 -5.04 3.42 10.08
C PRO A 175 -4.74 4.91 10.33
N SER A 176 -4.24 5.59 9.31
CA SER A 176 -3.89 7.01 9.41
C SER A 176 -4.16 7.72 8.10
N PRO A 177 -5.04 8.73 8.06
CA PRO A 177 -5.25 9.54 6.87
C PRO A 177 -4.10 10.51 6.56
N THR A 178 -3.18 10.75 7.51
CA THR A 178 -2.00 11.61 7.29
C THR A 178 -0.75 10.82 6.93
N ALA A 179 -0.69 9.53 7.26
CA ALA A 179 0.40 8.67 6.84
C ALA A 179 0.34 8.42 5.33
N LYS A 180 1.49 8.55 4.65
CA LYS A 180 1.59 8.35 3.20
C LYS A 180 0.95 7.04 2.77
N ASN A 181 1.31 5.92 3.42
CA ASN A 181 0.79 4.60 3.06
C ASN A 181 -0.56 4.25 3.71
N GLY A 182 -1.25 5.20 4.34
CA GLY A 182 -2.52 4.98 5.03
C GLY A 182 -2.41 4.27 6.39
N VAL A 183 -1.19 4.00 6.86
CA VAL A 183 -0.88 3.21 8.06
C VAL A 183 0.24 3.85 8.87
N ARG A 184 0.09 3.82 10.19
CA ARG A 184 1.17 4.02 11.16
C ARG A 184 1.56 2.71 11.80
N SER A 185 2.83 2.55 12.13
CA SER A 185 3.32 1.35 12.81
C SER A 185 4.56 1.63 13.64
N ASN A 186 4.73 0.83 14.70
CA ASN A 186 5.99 0.75 15.42
C ASN A 186 7.10 0.02 14.63
N ASN A 187 6.77 -0.57 13.47
CA ASN A 187 7.72 -1.21 12.58
C ASN A 187 7.98 -0.35 11.33
N THR A 188 9.24 -0.28 10.90
CA THR A 188 9.65 0.53 9.75
C THR A 188 9.13 -0.06 8.44
N PHE A 189 9.07 -1.39 8.34
CA PHE A 189 8.62 -2.09 7.15
C PHE A 189 7.54 -3.11 7.51
N LEU A 190 6.50 -3.16 6.68
CA LEU A 190 5.38 -4.07 6.81
C LEU A 190 5.13 -4.75 5.48
N VAL A 191 4.72 -6.01 5.53
CA VAL A 191 4.12 -6.70 4.39
C VAL A 191 2.62 -6.84 4.67
N LEU A 192 1.80 -6.11 3.90
CA LEU A 192 0.35 -6.17 4.01
C LEU A 192 -0.23 -7.01 2.88
N SER A 193 -1.15 -7.90 3.23
CA SER A 193 -2.03 -8.56 2.26
C SER A 193 -3.37 -7.85 2.25
N ILE A 194 -3.91 -7.49 1.09
CA ILE A 194 -5.22 -6.83 0.95
C ILE A 194 -6.03 -7.54 -0.13
N LEU A 195 -7.31 -7.78 0.13
CA LEU A 195 -8.24 -8.29 -0.86
C LEU A 195 -8.73 -7.14 -1.75
N ILE A 196 -8.43 -7.21 -3.05
CA ILE A 196 -8.84 -6.22 -4.05
C ILE A 196 -9.44 -6.99 -5.23
N ASP A 197 -10.68 -6.67 -5.59
CA ASP A 197 -11.41 -7.24 -6.75
C ASP A 197 -11.41 -8.78 -6.79
N GLY A 198 -11.52 -9.42 -5.62
CA GLY A 198 -11.52 -10.88 -5.48
C GLY A 198 -10.13 -11.54 -5.55
N GLY A 199 -9.06 -10.77 -5.69
CA GLY A 199 -7.68 -11.23 -5.65
C GLY A 199 -6.91 -10.70 -4.44
N VAL A 200 -5.98 -11.49 -3.90
CA VAL A 200 -5.06 -11.02 -2.87
C VAL A 200 -3.92 -10.23 -3.52
N SER A 201 -3.68 -9.02 -3.00
CA SER A 201 -2.57 -8.15 -3.38
C SER A 201 -1.63 -7.96 -2.20
N TYR A 202 -0.32 -8.07 -2.45
CA TYR A 202 0.72 -7.81 -1.44
C TYR A 202 1.31 -6.42 -1.60
N LEU A 203 1.35 -5.66 -0.50
CA LEU A 203 1.95 -4.34 -0.42
C LEU A 203 3.14 -4.38 0.53
N LEU A 204 4.33 -4.06 0.01
CA LEU A 204 5.47 -3.69 0.83
C LEU A 204 5.32 -2.22 1.22
N VAL A 205 5.19 -1.97 2.52
CA VAL A 205 4.93 -0.64 3.07
C VAL A 205 6.07 -0.22 3.97
N LYS A 206 6.64 0.96 3.71
CA LYS A 206 7.51 1.64 4.68
C LYS A 206 6.61 2.45 5.62
N ALA A 207 6.39 1.94 6.83
CA ALA A 207 5.43 2.48 7.81
C ALA A 207 6.09 3.32 8.91
N ALA A 208 7.26 3.92 8.62
CA ALA A 208 8.05 4.71 9.57
C ALA A 208 7.33 5.96 10.10
N GLN A 209 6.43 5.77 11.07
CA GLN A 209 5.88 6.79 11.96
C GLN A 209 5.62 6.15 13.31
N ALA A 210 6.36 6.59 14.34
CA ALA A 210 6.22 6.06 15.69
C ALA A 210 4.76 6.19 16.19
N LEU A 211 4.19 5.09 16.69
CA LEU A 211 2.89 5.12 17.34
C LEU A 211 2.98 5.89 18.64
N LEU A 212 2.00 6.76 18.89
CA LEU A 212 1.94 7.58 20.10
C LEU A 212 1.85 6.69 21.35
N GLY A 213 2.67 7.00 22.35
CA GLY A 213 2.76 6.23 23.60
C GLY A 213 3.81 5.12 23.61
N ILE A 214 4.48 4.84 22.49
CA ILE A 214 5.62 3.91 22.47
C ILE A 214 6.91 4.71 22.66
N GLY A 215 7.43 4.70 23.88
CA GLY A 215 8.65 5.42 24.20
C GLY A 215 9.50 4.78 25.30
N LYS A 216 10.80 4.65 24.99
CA LYS A 216 11.93 5.00 25.86
C LYS A 216 12.50 3.96 26.85
N ASN A 217 12.59 2.70 26.48
CA ASN A 217 13.57 1.80 27.12
C ASN A 217 14.64 1.43 26.08
N GLU A 218 15.83 2.04 26.18
CA GLU A 218 16.95 1.83 25.23
C GLU A 218 17.38 0.35 25.18
N ASP A 219 17.31 -0.39 26.30
CA ASP A 219 17.80 -1.77 26.38
C ASP A 219 16.84 -2.83 25.80
N GLN A 220 15.54 -2.55 25.73
CA GLN A 220 14.55 -3.45 25.10
C GLN A 220 14.43 -3.23 23.58
N SER A 221 14.97 -2.12 23.07
CA SER A 221 14.84 -1.71 21.67
C SER A 221 15.62 -2.59 20.69
N ALA A 222 16.77 -3.12 21.09
CA ALA A 222 17.64 -3.94 20.24
C ALA A 222 17.07 -5.35 19.98
N VAL A 223 16.55 -6.01 21.03
CA VAL A 223 15.93 -7.34 20.90
C VAL A 223 14.60 -7.24 20.13
N GLN A 224 13.80 -6.20 20.43
CA GLN A 224 12.54 -5.97 19.75
C GLN A 224 12.75 -5.59 18.28
N SER A 225 13.74 -4.75 17.96
CA SER A 225 14.07 -4.42 16.56
C SER A 225 14.60 -5.63 15.77
N ALA A 226 15.39 -6.51 16.38
CA ALA A 226 15.83 -7.76 15.75
C ALA A 226 14.65 -8.71 15.45
N GLN A 227 13.71 -8.86 16.40
CA GLN A 227 12.49 -9.65 16.21
C GLN A 227 11.59 -9.06 15.10
N LEU A 228 11.37 -7.75 15.10
CA LEU A 228 10.61 -7.05 14.07
C LEU A 228 11.24 -7.17 12.67
N THR A 229 12.58 -7.15 12.59
CA THR A 229 13.32 -7.33 11.32
C THR A 229 13.20 -8.76 10.80
N ASN A 230 13.29 -9.76 11.68
CA ASN A 230 13.13 -11.16 11.32
C ASN A 230 11.69 -11.48 10.88
N ALA A 231 10.69 -10.97 11.60
CA ALA A 231 9.28 -11.13 11.24
C ALA A 231 8.98 -10.49 9.88
N PHE A 232 9.50 -9.28 9.63
CA PHE A 232 9.42 -8.65 8.32
C PHE A 232 10.06 -9.50 7.21
N HIS A 233 11.31 -9.96 7.40
CA HIS A 233 12.01 -10.76 6.39
C HIS A 233 11.28 -12.06 6.07
N LYS A 234 10.81 -12.78 7.09
CA LYS A 234 10.01 -13.99 6.92
C LYS A 234 8.70 -13.71 6.20
N GLY A 235 7.96 -12.69 6.67
CA GLY A 235 6.68 -12.30 6.06
C GLY A 235 6.83 -11.90 4.59
N TYR A 236 7.95 -11.26 4.23
CA TYR A 236 8.29 -10.93 2.85
C TYR A 236 8.54 -12.18 2.00
N LEU A 237 9.35 -13.13 2.47
CA LEU A 237 9.62 -14.37 1.74
C LEU A 237 8.36 -15.22 1.57
N ASP A 238 7.51 -15.28 2.59
CA ASP A 238 6.25 -16.02 2.51
C ASP A 238 5.27 -15.38 1.53
N ALA A 239 5.17 -14.04 1.53
CA ALA A 239 4.35 -13.31 0.56
C ALA A 239 4.81 -13.56 -0.90
N LEU A 240 6.12 -13.66 -1.14
CA LEU A 240 6.65 -14.03 -2.46
C LEU A 240 6.20 -15.44 -2.87
N LYS A 241 6.31 -16.42 -1.97
CA LYS A 241 5.86 -17.80 -2.23
C LYS A 241 4.35 -17.87 -2.51
N GLU A 242 3.53 -17.19 -1.72
CA GLU A 242 2.07 -17.16 -1.92
C GLU A 242 1.70 -16.48 -3.25
N MET A 243 2.39 -15.40 -3.62
CA MET A 243 2.21 -14.74 -4.91
C MET A 243 2.58 -15.65 -6.10
N GLU A 244 3.68 -16.41 -5.99
CA GLU A 244 4.09 -17.38 -7.01
C GLU A 244 3.09 -18.52 -7.17
N ALA A 245 2.61 -19.07 -6.05
CA ALA A 245 1.58 -20.11 -6.03
C ALA A 245 0.27 -19.60 -6.65
N GLN A 246 -0.15 -18.38 -6.33
CA GLN A 246 -1.34 -17.75 -6.93
C GLN A 246 -1.18 -17.56 -8.44
N LYS A 247 -0.02 -17.09 -8.91
CA LYS A 247 0.27 -16.97 -10.36
C LYS A 247 0.27 -18.33 -11.07
N TRP A 248 0.75 -19.39 -10.42
CA TRP A 248 0.71 -20.75 -10.95
C TRP A 248 -0.73 -21.26 -11.04
N ASN A 249 -1.52 -21.12 -9.96
CA ASN A 249 -2.94 -21.51 -9.94
C ASN A 249 -3.75 -20.76 -11.00
N ASN A 250 -3.58 -19.44 -11.13
CA ASN A 250 -4.29 -18.63 -12.12
C ASN A 250 -3.92 -18.97 -13.58
N ARG A 251 -2.69 -19.43 -13.83
CA ARG A 251 -2.28 -19.93 -15.15
C ARG A 251 -2.93 -21.28 -15.45
N ASN A 252 -2.95 -22.19 -14.47
CA ASN A 252 -3.49 -23.53 -14.66
C ASN A 252 -5.03 -23.57 -14.71
N SER A 253 -5.72 -22.70 -13.96
CA SER A 253 -7.18 -22.56 -14.07
C SER A 253 -7.62 -21.98 -15.41
N LYS A 254 -6.81 -21.10 -16.03
CA LYS A 254 -7.03 -20.65 -17.40
C LYS A 254 -6.76 -21.75 -18.44
N LEU A 255 -5.79 -22.63 -18.18
CA LEU A 255 -5.51 -23.80 -19.03
C LEU A 255 -6.60 -24.87 -18.94
N MET A 256 -7.30 -25.01 -17.81
CA MET A 256 -8.42 -25.96 -17.63
C MET A 256 -9.77 -25.47 -18.15
N ASN A 257 -9.88 -24.22 -18.62
CA ASN A 257 -11.11 -23.68 -19.23
C ASN A 257 -11.09 -23.71 -20.77
N PHE A 258 -10.14 -24.42 -21.39
CA PHE A 258 -10.28 -24.82 -22.78
C PHE A 258 -11.07 -26.14 -22.82
N PRO A 259 -12.13 -26.26 -23.64
CA PRO A 259 -12.79 -27.54 -23.86
C PRO A 259 -11.74 -28.57 -24.29
N ASP A 260 -11.82 -29.77 -23.72
CA ASP A 260 -10.95 -30.91 -24.03
C ASP A 260 -10.83 -31.14 -25.55
N ASP A 261 -9.76 -30.64 -26.16
CA ASP A 261 -9.24 -31.20 -27.40
C ASP A 261 -8.10 -32.14 -27.02
N HIS A 262 -8.45 -33.43 -26.99
CA HIS A 262 -7.55 -34.53 -26.74
C HIS A 262 -6.29 -34.46 -27.60
N HIS A 263 -5.13 -34.21 -26.97
CA HIS A 263 -3.88 -34.84 -27.37
C HIS A 263 -3.04 -35.12 -26.13
N LYS A 264 -3.07 -36.38 -25.68
CA LYS A 264 -2.03 -36.94 -24.80
C LYS A 264 -0.69 -36.79 -25.50
N LEU A 265 0.17 -35.92 -24.99
CA LEU A 265 1.60 -35.99 -25.28
C LEU A 265 2.18 -37.07 -24.37
N ASP A 266 2.57 -38.18 -25.00
CA ASP A 266 3.21 -39.32 -24.37
C ASP A 266 4.56 -38.88 -23.77
N LEU A 267 4.71 -39.07 -22.45
CA LEU A 267 5.89 -38.65 -21.70
C LEU A 267 7.08 -39.63 -21.83
N ASP A 268 6.98 -40.62 -22.72
CA ASP A 268 8.01 -41.65 -22.93
C ASP A 268 8.93 -41.40 -24.14
N GLU A 269 8.63 -40.44 -25.04
CA GLU A 269 9.46 -40.18 -26.22
C GLU A 269 10.67 -39.25 -25.99
N LEU A 270 10.81 -38.63 -24.81
CA LEU A 270 11.90 -37.70 -24.50
C LEU A 270 13.15 -38.34 -23.87
N LYS A 271 13.21 -39.67 -23.76
CA LYS A 271 14.39 -40.39 -23.20
C LYS A 271 15.29 -41.12 -24.21
N LEU A 272 15.10 -40.95 -25.52
CA LEU A 272 15.86 -41.74 -26.52
C LEU A 272 16.62 -40.96 -27.61
N LYS A 273 16.81 -39.64 -27.46
CA LYS A 273 17.64 -38.85 -28.41
C LYS A 273 18.65 -37.92 -27.74
N GLY A 274 19.36 -38.43 -26.75
CA GLY A 274 20.33 -37.64 -25.99
C GLY A 274 21.56 -38.42 -25.53
N GLN A 275 22.08 -39.36 -26.33
CA GLN A 275 23.44 -39.87 -26.18
C GLN A 275 23.83 -40.68 -27.43
N ASN A 276 24.47 -40.01 -28.39
CA ASN A 276 25.38 -40.64 -29.35
C ASN A 276 26.35 -39.58 -29.85
N GLY A 277 27.60 -39.69 -29.45
CA GLY A 277 28.68 -38.79 -29.83
C GLY A 277 30.02 -39.24 -29.25
N HIS A 278 30.69 -40.13 -29.98
CA HIS A 278 32.12 -40.48 -29.91
C HIS A 278 32.62 -41.41 -28.79
N LYS A 279 32.93 -42.66 -29.17
CA LYS A 279 34.34 -43.11 -29.29
C LYS A 279 34.48 -44.40 -30.08
N GLN A 280 35.67 -44.53 -30.65
CA GLN A 280 36.09 -45.40 -31.74
C GLN A 280 36.18 -46.89 -31.37
N GLU A 281 36.09 -47.70 -32.41
CA GLU A 281 36.38 -49.14 -32.44
C GLU A 281 37.81 -49.44 -31.97
N ALA A 282 37.96 -50.50 -31.18
CA ALA A 282 39.19 -51.28 -31.10
C ALA A 282 38.86 -52.77 -31.02
N ARG A 283 39.40 -53.49 -32.00
CA ARG A 283 39.32 -54.95 -32.20
C ARG A 283 39.99 -55.71 -31.06
N GLY A 284 39.44 -56.87 -30.70
CA GLY A 284 40.10 -57.82 -29.80
C GLY A 284 39.41 -59.18 -29.78
N TYR A 285 39.93 -60.10 -30.59
CA TYR A 285 39.62 -61.53 -30.52
C TYR A 285 40.09 -62.11 -29.17
N THR A 286 39.27 -62.93 -28.52
CA THR A 286 39.81 -64.00 -27.66
C THR A 286 38.93 -65.24 -27.73
N ARG A 287 39.59 -66.31 -28.16
CA ARG A 287 39.12 -67.69 -28.32
C ARG A 287 39.40 -68.41 -26.99
N GLY A 288 38.47 -69.22 -26.50
CA GLY A 288 38.73 -70.04 -25.31
C GLY A 288 37.51 -70.80 -24.82
N GLY A 289 37.12 -71.84 -25.56
CA GLY A 289 36.38 -72.96 -24.99
C GLY A 289 37.35 -74.12 -24.76
N MET A 290 37.35 -74.72 -23.57
CA MET A 290 37.26 -76.18 -23.37
C MET A 290 37.35 -76.53 -21.88
N SER A 291 36.35 -77.29 -21.42
CA SER A 291 36.56 -78.32 -20.42
C SER A 291 36.03 -79.63 -20.98
N ARG A 292 36.99 -80.57 -21.09
CA ARG A 292 36.91 -82.03 -21.19
C ARG A 292 36.41 -82.66 -22.48
#